data_AF-A0A1G1E8Z6-F1
#
_entry.id   AF-A0A1G1E8Z6-F1
#
_cell.length_a   1.000
_cell.length_b   1.000
_cell.length_c   1.000
_cell.angle_alpha   90.00
_cell.angle_beta   90.00
_cell.angle_gamma   90.00
#
_symmetry.space_group_name_H-M   'P 1'
#
loop_
_entity.id
_entity.type
_entity.pdbx_description
1 polymer ?
#
loop_
_entity_poly.entity_id
_entity_poly.type
_entity_poly.pdbx_seq_one_letter_code
_entity_poly.pdbx_strand_id
1 'polypeptide(L)'
;DYDIIVDGTDNFPTRYLVNDACVLLGKPYIYGCILKFEGQASVFYAKEGPCYRCLFPEPPPHGLMPSCAEGGVLGVLPGIIGVMQATETLKLILGKEGTLVGRLIIYDALAMKFREMKLRKDKNCPVCGENPTVKKLIDYEQFCGVPQEVEMPSDMEIDVTEVKKMLDSKKKFKLIDVREPFECEICKIDGTVLIPLGTIQEKRLENLNGLEKNDEIILHCKAGVRSMKAAIVLKELGFKNIKSMKGGILEWSERIDPTVQKY
;
A
#
# COMPACT_ATOMS: atom_id res chain seq x y z
N ASP A 1 -2.20 14.29 -23.80
CA ASP A 1 -0.73 14.32 -23.94
C ASP A 1 -0.10 15.14 -22.82
N TYR A 2 0.95 14.63 -22.18
CA TYR A 2 1.72 15.31 -21.12
C TYR A 2 3.22 15.20 -21.38
N ASP A 3 4.00 16.23 -21.08
CA ASP A 3 5.45 16.27 -21.34
C ASP A 3 6.29 15.68 -20.20
N ILE A 4 5.86 15.89 -18.96
CA ILE A 4 6.53 15.43 -17.74
C ILE A 4 5.52 14.64 -16.91
N ILE A 5 5.92 13.47 -16.42
CA ILE A 5 5.05 12.62 -15.61
C ILE A 5 5.47 12.70 -14.15
N VAL A 6 4.57 13.15 -13.28
CA VAL A 6 4.79 13.23 -11.83
C VAL A 6 4.03 12.11 -11.15
N ASP A 7 4.71 11.32 -10.35
CA ASP A 7 4.14 10.12 -9.73
C ASP A 7 3.99 10.29 -8.22
N GLY A 8 2.73 10.43 -7.81
CA GLY A 8 2.31 10.43 -6.42
C GLY A 8 1.72 9.09 -5.97
N THR A 9 2.02 7.99 -6.65
CA THR A 9 1.44 6.68 -6.36
C THR A 9 2.21 5.93 -5.27
N ASP A 10 1.49 5.07 -4.56
CA ASP A 10 1.96 4.38 -3.36
C ASP A 10 2.16 2.87 -3.55
N ASN A 11 2.11 2.39 -4.79
CA ASN A 11 2.19 0.96 -5.11
C ASN A 11 3.23 0.66 -6.20
N PHE A 12 3.82 -0.54 -6.12
CA PHE A 12 4.83 -0.99 -7.08
C PHE A 12 4.31 -1.18 -8.51
N PRO A 13 3.14 -1.82 -8.76
CA PRO A 13 2.64 -2.03 -10.12
C PRO A 13 2.61 -0.73 -10.92
N THR A 14 2.07 0.34 -10.33
CA THR A 14 1.97 1.63 -11.01
C THR A 14 3.33 2.27 -11.24
N ARG A 15 4.27 2.16 -10.31
CA ARG A 15 5.64 2.68 -10.51
C ARG A 15 6.36 2.00 -11.66
N TYR A 16 6.26 0.67 -11.77
CA TYR A 16 6.85 -0.07 -12.89
C TYR A 16 6.17 0.27 -14.22
N LEU A 17 4.83 0.39 -14.22
CA LEU A 17 4.04 0.84 -15.36
C LEU A 17 4.46 2.23 -15.84
N VAL A 18 4.48 3.21 -14.93
CA VAL A 18 4.82 4.60 -15.23
C VAL A 18 6.26 4.70 -15.72
N ASN A 19 7.20 4.01 -15.07
CA ASN A 19 8.58 3.96 -15.54
C ASN A 19 8.67 3.44 -16.98
N ASP A 20 8.13 2.26 -17.24
CA ASP A 20 8.29 1.61 -18.55
C ASP A 20 7.59 2.45 -19.64
N ALA A 21 6.42 3.01 -19.36
CA ALA A 21 5.75 3.94 -20.26
C ALA A 21 6.59 5.19 -20.53
N CYS A 22 7.20 5.79 -19.51
CA CYS A 22 8.07 6.96 -19.67
C CYS A 22 9.33 6.64 -20.48
N VAL A 23 9.93 5.45 -20.28
CA VAL A 23 11.09 5.02 -21.07
C VAL A 23 10.70 4.82 -22.53
N LEU A 24 9.61 4.09 -22.80
CA LEU A 24 9.14 3.79 -24.15
C LEU A 24 8.71 5.05 -24.92
N LEU A 25 8.12 6.03 -24.23
CA LEU A 25 7.72 7.32 -24.81
C LEU A 25 8.84 8.37 -24.79
N GLY A 26 9.97 8.05 -24.15
CA GLY A 26 11.11 8.96 -24.00
C GLY A 26 10.76 10.25 -23.25
N LYS A 27 10.01 10.12 -22.14
CA LYS A 27 9.55 11.22 -21.27
C LYS A 27 10.22 11.17 -19.89
N PRO A 28 10.45 12.33 -19.24
CA PRO A 28 10.94 12.38 -17.87
C PRO A 28 9.87 11.94 -16.86
N TYR A 29 10.33 11.21 -15.84
CA TYR A 29 9.54 10.61 -14.77
C TYR A 29 10.01 11.17 -13.42
N ILE A 30 9.15 11.93 -12.74
CA ILE A 30 9.41 12.55 -11.43
C ILE A 30 8.94 11.60 -10.33
N TYR A 31 9.90 10.92 -9.74
CA TYR A 31 9.68 9.91 -8.71
C TYR A 31 9.60 10.53 -7.32
N GLY A 32 8.57 10.13 -6.58
CA GLY A 32 8.42 10.35 -5.16
C GLY A 32 8.03 9.05 -4.47
N CYS A 33 8.61 8.78 -3.32
CA CYS A 33 8.24 7.62 -2.50
C CYS A 33 8.39 7.97 -1.03
N ILE A 34 7.54 7.39 -0.19
CA ILE A 34 7.57 7.54 1.26
C ILE A 34 7.29 6.18 1.90
N LEU A 35 7.93 5.91 3.04
CA LEU A 35 7.63 4.76 3.87
C LEU A 35 8.00 5.08 5.32
N LYS A 36 7.05 4.94 6.25
CA LYS A 36 7.24 5.25 7.67
C LYS A 36 7.74 6.68 7.90
N PHE A 37 9.05 6.83 8.10
CA PHE A 37 9.72 8.09 8.40
C PHE A 37 10.76 8.49 7.34
N GLU A 38 10.83 7.76 6.23
CA GLU A 38 11.75 8.04 5.13
C GLU A 38 10.96 8.52 3.89
N GLY A 39 11.51 9.50 3.19
CA GLY A 39 11.05 9.92 1.87
C GLY A 39 12.19 9.88 0.85
N GLN A 40 11.84 9.67 -0.42
CA GLN A 40 12.77 9.61 -1.53
C GLN A 40 12.26 10.45 -2.70
N ALA A 41 13.18 11.11 -3.41
CA ALA A 41 12.89 11.87 -4.62
C ALA A 41 14.00 11.69 -5.68
N SER A 42 13.62 11.59 -6.94
CA SER A 42 14.53 11.47 -8.09
C SER A 42 13.86 11.94 -9.39
N VAL A 43 14.66 12.23 -10.42
CA VAL A 43 14.16 12.33 -11.80
C VAL A 43 14.75 11.19 -12.61
N PHE A 44 13.89 10.32 -13.13
CA PHE A 44 14.29 9.26 -14.05
C PHE A 44 14.03 9.72 -15.48
N TYR A 45 15.08 9.73 -16.30
CA TYR A 45 14.95 10.13 -17.70
C TYR A 45 15.94 9.36 -18.57
N ALA A 46 15.48 8.26 -19.18
CA ALA A 46 16.35 7.29 -19.86
C ALA A 46 17.20 7.84 -21.02
N LYS A 47 16.80 8.99 -21.60
CA LYS A 47 17.56 9.69 -22.64
C LYS A 47 18.84 10.34 -22.10
N GLU A 48 18.83 10.77 -20.83
CA GLU A 48 19.93 11.52 -20.20
C GLU A 48 20.55 10.81 -18.99
N GLY A 49 19.86 9.81 -18.43
CA GLY A 49 20.26 9.14 -17.19
C GLY A 49 19.60 7.78 -16.97
N PRO A 50 19.61 7.27 -15.72
CA PRO A 50 18.98 6.00 -15.37
C PRO A 50 17.45 6.09 -15.45
N CYS A 51 16.82 4.93 -15.63
CA CYS A 51 15.39 4.75 -15.36
C CYS A 51 15.17 4.13 -13.96
N TYR A 52 13.92 4.00 -13.52
CA TYR A 52 13.60 3.38 -12.23
C TYR A 52 14.12 1.94 -12.13
N ARG A 53 14.03 1.16 -13.21
CA ARG A 53 14.58 -0.22 -13.24
C ARG A 53 16.10 -0.28 -13.17
N CYS A 54 16.84 0.80 -13.43
CA CYS A 54 18.28 0.82 -13.16
C CYS A 54 18.57 0.84 -11.65
N LEU A 55 17.64 1.36 -10.85
CA LEU A 55 17.72 1.35 -9.38
C LEU A 55 17.05 0.10 -8.79
N PHE A 56 15.87 -0.25 -9.28
CA PHE A 56 15.08 -1.39 -8.83
C PHE A 56 14.70 -2.31 -10.01
N PRO A 57 15.60 -3.20 -10.45
CA PRO A 57 15.37 -4.03 -11.65
C PRO A 57 14.08 -4.85 -11.60
N GLU A 58 13.81 -5.42 -10.43
CA GLU A 58 12.67 -6.28 -10.13
C GLU A 58 11.97 -5.82 -8.85
N PRO A 59 10.65 -6.02 -8.74
CA PRO A 59 9.90 -5.68 -7.54
C PRO A 59 10.37 -6.53 -6.35
N PRO A 60 10.24 -6.03 -5.11
CA PRO A 60 10.50 -6.86 -3.94
C PRO A 60 9.54 -8.07 -3.91
N PRO A 61 9.94 -9.22 -3.32
CA PRO A 61 9.06 -10.37 -3.22
C PRO A 61 7.78 -10.05 -2.44
N HIS A 62 6.68 -10.76 -2.71
CA HIS A 62 5.38 -10.48 -2.12
C HIS A 62 5.40 -10.50 -0.59
N GLY A 63 4.72 -9.53 0.01
CA GLY A 63 4.56 -9.43 1.46
C GLY A 63 5.75 -8.82 2.23
N LEU A 64 6.88 -8.51 1.56
CA LEU A 64 8.05 -7.91 2.23
C LEU A 64 7.94 -6.40 2.43
N MET A 65 7.16 -5.69 1.62
CA MET A 65 6.97 -4.23 1.74
C MET A 65 5.49 -3.87 1.79
N PRO A 66 5.00 -3.32 2.92
CA PRO A 66 3.64 -2.81 3.00
C PRO A 66 3.49 -1.52 2.18
N SER A 67 2.28 -1.24 1.71
CA SER A 67 1.89 0.08 1.18
C SER A 67 1.95 1.16 2.26
N CYS A 68 1.87 2.45 1.89
CA CYS A 68 1.79 3.55 2.87
C CYS A 68 0.59 3.38 3.81
N ALA A 69 -0.54 2.90 3.27
CA ALA A 69 -1.75 2.63 4.03
C ALA A 69 -1.61 1.45 5.01
N GLU A 70 -0.67 0.54 4.77
CA GLU A 70 -0.42 -0.63 5.62
C GLU A 70 0.74 -0.43 6.61
N GLY A 71 1.81 0.22 6.17
CA GLY A 71 3.03 0.42 6.97
C GLY A 71 3.00 1.67 7.84
N GLY A 72 2.03 2.56 7.59
CA GLY A 72 1.94 3.89 8.20
C GLY A 72 2.97 4.86 7.60
N VAL A 73 2.62 6.15 7.61
CA VAL A 73 3.52 7.23 7.18
C VAL A 73 3.33 8.48 8.02
N LEU A 74 4.43 9.18 8.32
CA LEU A 74 4.36 10.49 8.94
C LEU A 74 3.68 11.47 7.97
N GLY A 75 2.51 12.01 8.33
CA GLY A 75 1.63 12.76 7.42
C GLY A 75 2.24 14.00 6.75
N VAL A 76 3.34 14.55 7.29
CA VAL A 76 4.06 15.68 6.66
C VAL A 76 5.04 15.26 5.55
N LEU A 77 5.45 13.99 5.50
CA LEU A 77 6.38 13.47 4.49
C LEU A 77 5.88 13.61 3.04
N PRO A 78 4.62 13.25 2.71
CA PRO A 78 4.10 13.47 1.36
C PRO A 78 4.19 14.94 0.93
N GLY A 79 3.97 15.88 1.86
CA GLY A 79 4.09 17.32 1.57
C GLY A 79 5.52 17.71 1.21
N ILE A 80 6.51 17.24 1.98
CA ILE A 80 7.94 17.54 1.74
C ILE A 80 8.39 16.93 0.40
N ILE A 81 8.10 15.64 0.17
CA ILE A 81 8.48 14.96 -1.08
C ILE A 81 7.74 15.55 -2.28
N GLY A 82 6.45 15.88 -2.13
CA GLY A 82 5.67 16.54 -3.18
C GLY A 82 6.24 17.90 -3.58
N VAL A 83 6.73 18.70 -2.63
CA VAL A 83 7.43 19.97 -2.93
C VAL A 83 8.74 19.72 -3.69
N MET A 84 9.49 18.65 -3.37
CA MET A 84 10.66 18.27 -4.15
C MET A 84 10.30 17.87 -5.58
N GLN A 85 9.25 17.06 -5.76
CA GLN A 85 8.76 16.68 -7.08
C GLN A 85 8.32 17.91 -7.89
N ALA A 86 7.59 18.85 -7.28
CA ALA A 86 7.20 20.09 -7.92
C ALA A 86 8.41 20.94 -8.33
N THR A 87 9.43 21.01 -7.45
CA THR A 87 10.68 21.73 -7.73
C THR A 87 11.42 21.13 -8.93
N GLU A 88 11.53 19.80 -9.01
CA GLU A 88 12.13 19.12 -10.16
C GLU A 88 11.33 19.33 -11.44
N THR A 89 10.00 19.29 -11.34
CA THR A 89 9.10 19.55 -12.47
C THR A 89 9.32 20.96 -13.03
N LEU A 90 9.36 21.98 -12.16
CA LEU A 90 9.63 23.36 -12.57
C LEU A 90 11.01 23.51 -13.21
N LYS A 91 12.06 22.85 -12.68
CA LYS A 91 13.39 22.90 -13.29
C LYS A 91 13.40 22.31 -14.70
N LEU A 92 12.69 21.21 -14.94
CA LEU A 92 12.57 20.63 -16.28
C LEU A 92 11.79 21.54 -17.23
N ILE A 93 10.66 22.10 -16.79
CA ILE A 93 9.86 23.05 -17.60
C ILE A 93 10.70 24.27 -18.00
N LEU A 94 11.49 24.79 -17.06
CA LEU A 94 12.31 25.99 -17.26
C LEU A 94 13.68 25.70 -17.90
N GLY A 95 13.99 24.44 -18.23
CA GLY A 95 15.28 24.04 -18.79
C GLY A 95 16.47 24.38 -17.89
N LYS A 96 16.31 24.26 -16.56
CA LYS A 96 17.38 24.55 -15.59
C LYS A 96 18.23 23.32 -15.30
N GLU A 97 19.53 23.54 -15.18
CA GLU A 97 20.50 22.53 -14.77
C GLU A 97 20.30 22.11 -13.30
N GLY A 98 21.03 21.07 -12.88
CA GLY A 98 21.00 20.61 -11.49
C GLY A 98 19.72 19.88 -11.11
N THR A 99 19.04 19.23 -12.06
CA THR A 99 17.92 18.30 -11.79
C THR A 99 18.40 17.06 -11.05
N LEU A 100 17.48 16.28 -10.47
CA LEU A 100 17.80 15.00 -9.84
C LEU A 100 18.01 13.86 -10.85
N VAL A 101 18.23 14.16 -12.14
CA VAL A 101 18.62 13.13 -13.10
C VAL A 101 19.94 12.49 -12.66
N GLY A 102 19.94 11.18 -12.47
CA GLY A 102 21.11 10.43 -11.98
C GLY A 102 21.39 10.62 -10.48
N ARG A 103 20.44 11.13 -9.70
CA ARG A 103 20.60 11.36 -8.26
C ARG A 103 19.35 10.95 -7.50
N LEU A 104 19.54 10.30 -6.36
CA LEU A 104 18.47 9.96 -5.42
C LEU A 104 18.67 10.78 -4.15
N ILE A 105 17.67 11.58 -3.80
CA ILE A 105 17.59 12.19 -2.47
C ILE A 105 16.84 11.23 -1.56
N ILE A 106 17.42 10.98 -0.38
CA ILE A 106 16.79 10.25 0.72
C ILE A 106 16.68 11.22 1.90
N TYR A 107 15.48 11.37 2.41
CA TYR A 107 15.15 12.19 3.55
C TYR A 107 14.74 11.31 4.73
N ASP A 108 15.56 11.32 5.78
CA ASP A 108 15.24 10.71 7.07
C ASP A 108 14.60 11.79 7.96
N ALA A 109 13.29 11.66 8.21
CA ALA A 109 12.54 12.63 9.00
C ALA A 109 12.82 12.55 10.51
N LEU A 110 13.24 11.39 11.03
CA LEU A 110 13.57 11.26 12.45
C LEU A 110 14.92 11.93 12.75
N ALA A 111 15.91 11.68 11.89
CA ALA A 111 17.23 12.28 12.05
C ALA A 111 17.33 13.70 11.48
N MET A 112 16.31 14.16 10.75
CA MET A 112 16.32 15.40 9.97
C MET A 112 17.53 15.50 9.05
N LYS A 113 17.82 14.43 8.31
CA LYS A 113 18.99 14.33 7.42
C LYS A 113 18.59 14.07 5.98
N PHE A 114 19.24 14.80 5.08
CA PHE A 114 19.23 14.52 3.65
C PHE A 114 20.50 13.80 3.25
N ARG A 115 20.35 12.73 2.47
CA ARG A 115 21.45 12.02 1.82
C ARG A 115 21.22 12.06 0.31
N GLU A 116 22.28 12.37 -0.42
CA GLU A 116 22.28 12.26 -1.88
C GLU A 116 23.10 11.03 -2.30
N MET A 117 22.51 10.20 -3.16
CA MET A 117 23.18 9.06 -3.77
C MET A 117 23.25 9.26 -5.29
N LYS A 118 24.41 8.99 -5.88
CA LYS A 118 24.56 8.99 -7.34
C LYS A 118 24.03 7.69 -7.93
N LEU A 119 23.13 7.80 -8.89
CA LEU A 119 22.59 6.68 -9.64
C LEU A 119 23.27 6.59 -11.00
N ARG A 120 23.53 5.35 -11.45
CA ARG A 120 24.14 5.08 -12.76
C ARG A 120 23.14 4.34 -13.64
N LYS A 121 23.15 4.66 -14.93
CA LYS A 121 22.41 3.90 -15.94
C LYS A 121 23.04 2.52 -16.05
N ASP A 122 22.23 1.49 -15.91
CA ASP A 122 22.65 0.12 -16.13
C ASP A 122 22.56 -0.22 -17.62
N LYS A 123 23.67 -0.71 -18.19
CA LYS A 123 23.76 -1.14 -19.60
C LYS A 123 22.91 -2.37 -19.88
N ASN A 124 22.68 -3.20 -18.87
CA ASN A 124 21.88 -4.42 -18.97
C ASN A 124 20.43 -4.20 -18.52
N CYS A 125 20.02 -2.95 -18.30
CA CYS A 125 18.66 -2.65 -17.88
C CYS A 125 17.65 -3.20 -18.89
N PRO A 126 16.62 -3.95 -18.44
CA PRO A 126 15.70 -4.63 -19.35
C PRO A 126 14.83 -3.68 -20.18
N VAL A 127 14.73 -2.40 -19.81
CA VAL A 127 13.90 -1.40 -20.53
C VAL A 127 14.70 -0.29 -21.20
N CYS A 128 15.82 0.16 -20.63
CA CYS A 128 16.62 1.27 -21.19
C CYS A 128 18.09 0.93 -21.46
N GLY A 129 18.47 -0.35 -21.34
CA GLY A 129 19.82 -0.84 -21.62
C GLY A 129 20.12 -0.92 -23.12
N GLU A 130 21.30 -1.45 -23.45
CA GLU A 130 21.76 -1.59 -24.85
C GLU A 130 20.94 -2.64 -25.63
N ASN A 131 20.41 -3.65 -24.93
CA ASN A 131 19.60 -4.74 -25.50
C ASN A 131 18.27 -4.91 -24.71
N PRO A 132 17.29 -4.02 -24.87
CA PRO A 132 16.07 -4.03 -24.06
C PRO A 132 15.15 -5.21 -24.40
N THR A 133 14.69 -5.90 -23.36
CA THR A 133 13.73 -7.01 -23.43
C THR A 133 12.28 -6.54 -23.23
N VAL A 134 12.09 -5.46 -22.45
CA VAL A 134 10.79 -4.81 -22.25
C VAL A 134 10.55 -3.82 -23.40
N LYS A 135 9.68 -4.20 -24.33
CA LYS A 135 9.34 -3.40 -25.53
C LYS A 135 7.90 -2.90 -25.56
N LYS A 136 7.07 -3.39 -24.64
CA LYS A 136 5.67 -3.03 -24.49
C LYS A 136 5.29 -3.13 -23.01
N LEU A 137 4.19 -2.48 -22.66
CA LEU A 137 3.59 -2.61 -21.34
C LEU A 137 3.05 -4.04 -21.14
N ILE A 138 3.08 -4.49 -19.89
CA ILE A 138 2.64 -5.82 -19.47
C ILE A 138 1.60 -5.69 -18.35
N ASP A 139 1.08 -6.81 -17.87
CA ASP A 139 0.30 -6.84 -16.63
C ASP A 139 1.23 -6.66 -15.44
N TYR A 140 1.25 -5.45 -14.88
CA TYR A 140 2.14 -5.08 -13.77
C TYR A 140 1.65 -5.60 -12.43
N GLU A 141 0.36 -5.89 -12.28
CA GLU A 141 -0.16 -6.52 -11.07
C GLU A 141 0.32 -7.97 -10.99
N GLN A 142 0.19 -8.70 -12.10
CA GLN A 142 0.73 -10.05 -12.23
C GLN A 142 2.26 -10.06 -12.09
N PHE A 143 2.98 -9.12 -12.71
CA PHE A 143 4.43 -9.03 -12.61
C PHE A 143 4.91 -8.73 -11.19
N CYS A 144 4.24 -7.83 -10.49
CA CYS A 144 4.50 -7.55 -9.08
C CYS A 144 3.83 -8.57 -8.15
N GLY A 145 3.27 -9.66 -8.70
CA GLY A 145 2.48 -10.71 -8.06
C GLY A 145 1.63 -10.21 -6.90
N VAL A 146 1.02 -9.05 -7.13
CA VAL A 146 -0.17 -8.68 -6.40
C VAL A 146 -1.14 -9.83 -6.69
N PRO A 147 -1.68 -10.50 -5.65
CA PRO A 147 -2.72 -11.48 -5.89
C PRO A 147 -3.75 -10.79 -6.77
N GLN A 148 -4.00 -11.33 -7.98
CA GLN A 148 -5.19 -10.96 -8.74
C GLN A 148 -6.33 -10.91 -7.74
N GLU A 149 -7.14 -9.84 -7.74
CA GLU A 149 -8.33 -9.73 -6.89
C GLU A 149 -8.89 -11.12 -6.71
N VAL A 150 -8.62 -11.71 -5.54
CA VAL A 150 -9.12 -13.05 -5.28
C VAL A 150 -10.61 -12.80 -5.33
N GLU A 151 -11.30 -13.34 -6.34
CA GLU A 151 -12.76 -13.28 -6.42
C GLU A 151 -13.23 -13.57 -5.01
N MET A 152 -13.67 -12.50 -4.33
CA MET A 152 -13.75 -12.54 -2.88
C MET A 152 -14.75 -13.64 -2.61
N PRO A 153 -14.36 -14.73 -1.94
CA PRO A 153 -15.24 -15.86 -1.81
C PRO A 153 -16.49 -15.32 -1.12
N SER A 154 -17.61 -15.24 -1.83
CA SER A 154 -18.83 -14.58 -1.32
C SER A 154 -19.31 -15.23 -0.02
N ASP A 155 -18.90 -16.47 0.23
CA ASP A 155 -19.08 -17.24 1.46
C ASP A 155 -18.33 -16.66 2.69
N MET A 156 -17.29 -15.84 2.47
CA MET A 156 -16.52 -15.16 3.51
C MET A 156 -16.99 -13.74 3.82
N GLU A 157 -17.95 -13.17 3.10
CA GLU A 157 -18.50 -11.87 3.46
C GLU A 157 -19.74 -12.00 4.36
N ILE A 158 -19.96 -10.97 5.17
CA ILE A 158 -21.20 -10.79 5.94
C ILE A 158 -21.60 -9.32 5.91
N ASP A 159 -22.89 -9.04 5.68
CA ASP A 159 -23.45 -7.68 5.68
C ASP A 159 -23.54 -7.13 7.12
N VAL A 160 -23.36 -5.82 7.27
CA VAL A 160 -23.45 -5.14 8.58
C VAL A 160 -24.78 -5.41 9.30
N THR A 161 -25.89 -5.58 8.57
CA THR A 161 -27.20 -5.89 9.13
C THR A 161 -27.28 -7.31 9.69
N GLU A 162 -26.58 -8.27 9.10
CA GLU A 162 -26.50 -9.63 9.62
C GLU A 162 -25.63 -9.69 10.87
N VAL A 163 -24.51 -8.97 10.89
CA VAL A 163 -23.68 -8.81 12.10
C VAL A 163 -24.49 -8.21 13.24
N LYS A 164 -25.28 -7.16 12.96
CA LYS A 164 -26.18 -6.56 13.96
C LYS A 164 -27.21 -7.55 14.49
N LYS A 165 -27.86 -8.31 13.60
CA LYS A 165 -28.80 -9.39 14.01
C LYS A 165 -28.12 -10.43 14.89
N MET A 166 -26.87 -10.80 14.60
CA MET A 166 -26.10 -11.75 15.41
C MET A 166 -25.78 -11.18 16.80
N LEU A 167 -25.44 -9.89 16.90
CA LEU A 167 -25.25 -9.21 18.19
C LEU A 167 -26.56 -9.15 18.99
N ASP A 168 -27.66 -8.74 18.36
CA ASP A 168 -28.96 -8.58 19.02
C ASP A 168 -29.57 -9.92 19.48
N SER A 169 -29.34 -10.98 18.71
CA SER A 169 -29.73 -12.35 19.08
C SER A 169 -28.80 -13.00 20.11
N LYS A 170 -27.75 -12.30 20.55
CA LYS A 170 -26.71 -12.83 21.46
C LYS A 170 -26.10 -14.15 20.97
N LYS A 171 -26.00 -14.32 19.65
CA LYS A 171 -25.30 -15.47 19.07
C LYS A 171 -23.85 -15.44 19.53
N LYS A 172 -23.27 -16.59 19.88
CA LYS A 172 -21.88 -16.67 20.34
C LYS A 172 -20.94 -16.62 19.14
N PHE A 173 -20.27 -15.50 18.93
CA PHE A 173 -19.20 -15.31 17.95
C PHE A 173 -18.19 -14.28 18.48
N LYS A 174 -17.01 -14.21 17.86
CA LYS A 174 -15.95 -13.25 18.19
C LYS A 174 -15.91 -12.17 17.11
N LEU A 175 -16.21 -10.93 17.47
CA LEU A 175 -16.07 -9.77 16.59
C LEU A 175 -14.67 -9.18 16.78
N ILE A 176 -13.86 -9.19 15.74
CA ILE A 176 -12.45 -8.82 15.78
C ILE A 176 -12.22 -7.55 14.96
N ASP A 177 -11.67 -6.53 15.59
CA ASP A 177 -11.23 -5.31 14.92
C ASP A 177 -9.77 -5.46 14.49
N VAL A 178 -9.50 -5.34 13.19
CA VAL A 178 -8.14 -5.47 12.64
C VAL A 178 -7.48 -4.13 12.30
N ARG A 179 -8.07 -3.02 12.77
CA ARG A 179 -7.50 -1.68 12.65
C ARG A 179 -6.32 -1.47 13.60
N GLU A 180 -5.67 -0.32 13.45
CA GLU A 180 -4.62 0.09 14.38
C GLU A 180 -5.20 0.56 15.73
N PRO A 181 -4.45 0.45 16.84
CA PRO A 181 -4.94 0.84 18.17
C PRO A 181 -5.48 2.27 18.23
N PHE A 182 -4.79 3.23 17.59
CA PHE A 182 -5.22 4.63 17.56
C PHE A 182 -6.54 4.85 16.80
N GLU A 183 -6.88 3.98 15.84
CA GLU A 183 -8.16 4.04 15.14
C GLU A 183 -9.32 3.55 16.05
N CYS A 184 -9.04 2.58 16.91
CA CYS A 184 -10.00 2.03 17.88
C CYS A 184 -10.26 2.99 19.05
N GLU A 185 -9.27 3.84 19.39
CA GLU A 185 -9.44 4.93 20.37
C GLU A 185 -10.40 6.02 19.88
N ILE A 186 -10.46 6.27 18.57
CA ILE A 186 -11.40 7.25 17.98
C ILE A 186 -12.83 6.73 18.04
N CYS A 187 -13.05 5.50 17.57
CA CYS A 187 -14.36 4.85 17.59
C CYS A 187 -14.23 3.34 17.54
N LYS A 188 -15.19 2.62 18.11
CA LYS A 188 -15.25 1.15 18.11
C LYS A 188 -16.70 0.67 18.11
N ILE A 189 -16.90 -0.56 17.65
CA ILE A 189 -18.17 -1.27 17.82
C ILE A 189 -18.12 -1.96 19.19
N ASP A 190 -19.20 -1.91 19.96
CA ASP A 190 -19.22 -2.56 21.26
C ASP A 190 -19.09 -4.08 21.14
N GLY A 191 -18.28 -4.66 22.03
CA GLY A 191 -18.00 -6.10 22.06
C GLY A 191 -16.88 -6.56 21.11
N THR A 192 -16.18 -5.65 20.43
CA THR A 192 -15.03 -5.99 19.59
C THR A 192 -13.78 -6.31 20.42
N VAL A 193 -13.00 -7.27 19.94
CA VAL A 193 -11.62 -7.52 20.41
C VAL A 193 -10.65 -6.99 19.36
N LEU A 194 -9.71 -6.13 19.76
CA LEU A 194 -8.70 -5.58 18.86
C LEU A 194 -7.58 -6.60 18.63
N ILE A 195 -7.33 -6.95 17.37
CA ILE A 195 -6.17 -7.73 16.91
C ILE A 195 -5.71 -7.11 15.57
N PRO A 196 -4.72 -6.19 15.58
CA PRO A 196 -4.32 -5.47 14.38
C PRO A 196 -3.92 -6.40 13.23
N LEU A 197 -4.16 -5.99 11.98
CA LEU A 197 -3.82 -6.79 10.80
C LEU A 197 -2.35 -7.22 10.81
N GLY A 198 -1.42 -6.32 11.19
CA GLY A 198 0.00 -6.63 11.27
C GLY A 198 0.29 -7.82 12.20
N THR A 199 -0.39 -7.90 13.34
CA THR A 199 -0.28 -9.01 14.29
C THR A 199 -0.77 -10.34 13.69
N ILE A 200 -1.87 -10.30 12.91
CA ILE A 200 -2.40 -11.50 12.23
C ILE A 200 -1.44 -11.96 11.13
N GLN A 201 -0.83 -11.03 10.40
CA GLN A 201 0.12 -11.32 9.31
C GLN A 201 1.43 -11.97 9.79
N GLU A 202 1.79 -11.82 11.06
CA GLU A 202 2.93 -12.54 11.64
C GLU A 202 2.73 -14.06 11.70
N LYS A 203 1.50 -14.56 11.51
CA LYS A 203 1.16 -16.00 11.50
C LYS A 203 1.52 -16.74 12.79
N ARG A 204 1.56 -16.02 13.93
CA ARG A 204 1.84 -16.59 15.27
C ARG A 204 0.56 -16.73 16.08
N LEU A 205 0.16 -17.98 16.36
CA LEU A 205 -1.09 -18.29 17.09
C LEU A 205 -1.14 -17.67 18.50
N GLU A 206 0.01 -17.54 19.17
CA GLU A 206 0.13 -16.93 20.51
C GLU A 206 -0.30 -15.44 20.54
N ASN A 207 -0.19 -14.73 19.41
CA ASN A 207 -0.53 -13.31 19.31
C ASN A 207 -2.01 -13.07 18.95
N LEU A 208 -2.81 -14.12 18.73
CA LEU A 208 -4.20 -14.03 18.30
C LEU A 208 -5.19 -13.96 19.47
N ASN A 209 -4.77 -13.46 20.64
CA ASN A 209 -5.63 -13.21 21.81
C ASN A 209 -6.57 -14.39 22.20
N GLY A 210 -6.04 -15.62 22.14
CA GLY A 210 -6.80 -16.83 22.48
C GLY A 210 -7.89 -17.23 21.48
N LEU A 211 -7.77 -16.82 20.21
CA LEU A 211 -8.60 -17.35 19.12
C LEU A 211 -8.35 -18.84 18.90
N GLU A 212 -9.42 -19.63 18.84
CA GLU A 212 -9.42 -21.06 18.56
C GLU A 212 -9.89 -21.34 17.13
N LYS A 213 -9.35 -22.40 16.51
CA LYS A 213 -9.61 -22.71 15.09
C LYS A 213 -11.08 -22.94 14.72
N ASN A 214 -11.91 -23.30 15.70
CA ASN A 214 -13.33 -23.58 15.52
C ASN A 214 -14.23 -22.41 15.95
N ASP A 215 -13.68 -21.31 16.47
CA ASP A 215 -14.46 -20.11 16.80
C ASP A 215 -15.19 -19.60 15.57
N GLU A 216 -16.41 -19.09 15.76
CA GLU A 216 -17.09 -18.28 14.77
C GLU A 216 -16.56 -16.84 14.86
N ILE A 217 -15.82 -16.40 13.85
CA ILE A 217 -15.04 -15.16 13.85
C ILE A 217 -15.59 -14.22 12.77
N ILE A 218 -15.91 -13.00 13.15
CA ILE A 218 -16.23 -11.91 12.22
C ILE A 218 -15.16 -10.84 12.38
N LEU A 219 -14.47 -10.52 11.29
CA LEU A 219 -13.43 -9.50 11.23
C LEU A 219 -14.02 -8.22 10.64
N HIS A 220 -13.64 -7.06 11.17
CA HIS A 220 -13.93 -5.79 10.53
C HIS A 220 -12.71 -4.86 10.56
N CYS A 221 -12.68 -3.91 9.63
CA CYS A 221 -11.73 -2.82 9.63
C CYS A 221 -12.45 -1.50 9.33
N LYS A 222 -11.74 -0.51 8.78
CA LYS A 222 -12.36 0.75 8.33
C LYS A 222 -13.40 0.54 7.22
N ALA A 223 -13.04 -0.17 6.15
CA ALA A 223 -13.83 -0.26 4.91
C ALA A 223 -13.98 -1.68 4.31
N GLY A 224 -13.61 -2.74 5.04
CA GLY A 224 -13.72 -4.14 4.60
C GLY A 224 -12.46 -4.75 3.95
N VAL A 225 -11.54 -3.94 3.43
CA VAL A 225 -10.33 -4.43 2.72
C VAL A 225 -9.36 -5.16 3.65
N ARG A 226 -8.96 -4.52 4.76
CA ARG A 226 -8.00 -5.12 5.73
C ARG A 226 -8.56 -6.36 6.43
N SER A 227 -9.86 -6.38 6.74
CA SER A 227 -10.51 -7.53 7.37
C SER A 227 -10.59 -8.73 6.45
N MET A 228 -10.75 -8.54 5.14
CA MET A 228 -10.65 -9.66 4.20
C MET A 228 -9.23 -10.23 4.13
N LYS A 229 -8.20 -9.37 4.09
CA LYS A 229 -6.80 -9.83 4.15
C LYS A 229 -6.54 -10.66 5.42
N ALA A 230 -7.03 -10.21 6.57
CA ALA A 230 -6.95 -10.97 7.81
C ALA A 230 -7.70 -12.31 7.72
N ALA A 231 -8.88 -12.35 7.08
CA ALA A 231 -9.67 -13.57 6.93
C ALA A 231 -8.92 -14.64 6.13
N ILE A 232 -8.28 -14.24 5.03
CA ILE A 232 -7.46 -15.13 4.19
C ILE A 232 -6.31 -15.72 5.02
N VAL A 233 -5.57 -14.88 5.76
CA VAL A 233 -4.45 -15.33 6.59
C VAL A 233 -4.91 -16.31 7.69
N LEU A 234 -6.03 -16.02 8.36
CA LEU A 234 -6.56 -16.94 9.38
C LEU A 234 -7.02 -18.27 8.75
N LYS A 235 -7.60 -18.25 7.54
CA LYS A 235 -7.98 -19.48 6.84
C LYS A 235 -6.77 -20.34 6.50
N GLU A 236 -5.66 -19.73 6.04
CA GLU A 236 -4.38 -20.42 5.82
C GLU A 236 -3.82 -21.06 7.10
N LEU A 237 -4.06 -20.44 8.27
CA LEU A 237 -3.67 -20.98 9.58
C LEU A 237 -4.61 -22.10 10.08
N GLY A 238 -5.67 -22.41 9.33
CA GLY A 238 -6.61 -23.49 9.60
C GLY A 238 -7.80 -23.09 10.47
N PHE A 239 -8.09 -21.79 10.61
CA PHE A 239 -9.37 -21.33 11.15
C PHE A 239 -10.49 -21.62 10.15
N LYS A 240 -11.65 -22.07 10.64
CA LYS A 240 -12.71 -22.62 9.78
C LYS A 240 -13.86 -21.65 9.51
N ASN A 241 -14.35 -20.97 10.55
CA ASN A 241 -15.58 -20.18 10.51
C ASN A 241 -15.25 -18.70 10.55
N ILE A 242 -14.75 -18.15 9.45
CA ILE A 242 -14.26 -16.77 9.37
C ILE A 242 -15.07 -15.99 8.35
N LYS A 243 -15.54 -14.81 8.73
CA LYS A 243 -16.16 -13.84 7.82
C LYS A 243 -15.54 -12.44 7.97
N SER A 244 -15.50 -11.67 6.88
CA SER A 244 -15.22 -10.24 6.87
C SER A 244 -16.53 -9.45 6.78
N MET A 245 -16.70 -8.46 7.65
CA MET A 245 -17.82 -7.54 7.60
C MET A 245 -17.65 -6.58 6.42
N LYS A 246 -18.60 -6.65 5.47
CA LYS A 246 -18.62 -5.80 4.28
C LYS A 246 -18.76 -4.33 4.66
N GLY A 247 -18.01 -3.47 3.97
CA GLY A 247 -17.96 -2.01 4.21
C GLY A 247 -17.37 -1.56 5.56
N GLY A 248 -16.99 -2.51 6.43
CA GLY A 248 -16.33 -2.21 7.70
C GLY A 248 -17.14 -1.30 8.64
N ILE A 249 -16.44 -0.58 9.50
CA ILE A 249 -17.06 0.32 10.49
C ILE A 249 -17.71 1.56 9.85
N LEU A 250 -17.29 1.95 8.63
CA LEU A 250 -17.92 3.06 7.92
C LEU A 250 -19.36 2.72 7.54
N GLU A 251 -19.59 1.53 6.97
CA GLU A 251 -20.93 1.08 6.63
C GLU A 251 -21.77 0.76 7.88
N TRP A 252 -21.13 0.29 8.96
CA TRP A 252 -21.78 0.15 10.27
C TRP A 252 -22.31 1.49 10.79
N SER A 253 -21.48 2.54 10.74
CA SER A 253 -21.87 3.90 11.15
C SER A 253 -23.04 4.42 10.32
N GLU A 254 -23.09 4.11 9.03
CA GLU A 254 -24.16 4.56 8.13
C GLU A 254 -25.49 3.86 8.35
N ARG A 255 -25.45 2.53 8.47
CA ARG A 255 -26.65 1.69 8.37
C ARG A 255 -27.15 1.19 9.71
N ILE A 256 -26.30 1.14 10.74
CA ILE A 256 -26.60 0.47 12.02
C ILE A 256 -26.53 1.44 13.20
N ASP A 257 -25.41 2.15 13.36
CA ASP A 257 -25.19 3.03 14.51
C ASP A 257 -24.54 4.37 14.10
N PRO A 258 -25.35 5.39 13.78
CA PRO A 258 -24.87 6.72 13.42
C PRO A 258 -24.08 7.46 14.52
N THR A 259 -24.07 6.95 15.77
CA THR A 259 -23.28 7.55 16.85
C THR A 259 -21.81 7.17 16.78
N VAL A 260 -21.47 6.10 16.06
CA VAL A 260 -20.08 5.72 15.77
C VAL A 260 -19.48 6.74 14.82
N GLN A 261 -18.47 7.49 15.29
CA GLN A 261 -17.81 8.53 14.49
C GLN A 261 -17.12 7.95 13.25
N LYS A 262 -17.20 8.70 12.15
CA LYS A 262 -16.43 8.44 10.93
C LYS A 262 -15.15 9.26 10.93
N TYR A 263 -14.07 8.66 10.46
CA TYR A 263 -12.76 9.28 10.25
C TYR A 263 -12.16 8.68 8.96
#